data_AF-A0A3M5KLR6-F1
#
_entry.id   AF-A0A3M5KLR6-F1
#
_cell.length_a   1.000
_cell.length_b   1.000
_cell.length_c   1.000
_cell.angle_alpha   90.00
_cell.angle_beta   90.00
_cell.angle_gamma   90.00
#
_symmetry.space_group_name_H-M   'P 1'
#
loop_
_entity.id
_entity.type
_entity.pdbx_description
1 polymer ?
#
loop_
_entity_poly.entity_id
_entity_poly.type
_entity_poly.pdbx_seq_one_letter_code
_entity_poly.pdbx_strand_id
1 'polypeptide(L)'
;MLSGWLRACALIVAGLVSVSTLADEKQRTAIVVGGGLAGLTAAYELQAKGWQVTLLEAKPSLGGRSGLATSEWIGNTKAQPVLNRYLDSFKLTTVPAPEFVRTPSYLIDGVYFTQADLAVKQPATAEAIKRYNDTLDNLARSVDDPENPASNSTLFALDQINVANWLDRLNLPATARQLINQQIRTRYDEPSRLSLLYLAQQSRVYRSVDERDLRAARLPGGSAVLT
;
A
#
# COMPACT_ATOMS: atom_id res chain seq x y z
N MET A 1 16.84 -12.08 70.36
CA MET A 1 16.03 -13.04 69.56
C MET A 1 15.37 -12.41 68.32
N LEU A 2 14.98 -11.13 68.31
CA LEU A 2 14.37 -10.49 67.13
C LEU A 2 15.31 -10.26 65.92
N SER A 3 16.61 -10.10 66.13
CA SER A 3 17.57 -9.76 65.06
C SER A 3 17.86 -10.90 64.08
N GLY A 4 17.75 -12.15 64.52
CA GLY A 4 17.93 -13.34 63.66
C GLY A 4 16.76 -13.55 62.70
N TRP A 5 15.53 -13.29 63.17
CA TRP A 5 14.31 -13.40 62.36
C TRP A 5 14.20 -12.32 61.30
N LEU A 6 14.58 -11.07 61.62
CA LEU A 6 14.60 -9.98 60.64
C LEU A 6 15.62 -10.24 59.50
N ARG A 7 16.78 -10.84 59.81
CA ARG A 7 17.77 -11.24 58.80
C ARG A 7 17.29 -12.40 57.94
N ALA A 8 16.60 -13.38 58.53
CA ALA A 8 16.01 -14.50 57.80
C ALA A 8 14.90 -14.01 56.83
N CYS A 9 14.02 -13.12 57.28
CA CYS A 9 12.99 -12.51 56.42
C CYS A 9 13.62 -11.67 55.29
N ALA A 10 14.66 -10.89 55.57
CA ALA A 10 15.37 -10.10 54.55
C ALA A 10 16.04 -10.99 53.49
N LEU A 11 16.64 -12.12 53.89
CA LEU A 11 17.24 -13.09 52.98
C LEU A 11 16.19 -13.84 52.14
N ILE A 12 15.03 -14.16 52.73
CA ILE A 12 13.91 -14.79 52.00
C ILE A 12 13.31 -13.82 50.99
N VAL A 13 13.11 -12.55 51.35
CA VAL A 13 12.59 -11.51 50.44
C VAL A 13 13.61 -11.21 49.33
N ALA A 14 14.90 -11.07 49.65
CA ALA A 14 15.94 -10.88 48.63
C ALA A 14 16.09 -12.10 47.70
N GLY A 15 15.96 -13.32 48.23
CA GLY A 15 15.97 -14.56 47.46
C GLY A 15 14.76 -14.69 46.54
N LEU A 16 13.55 -14.39 47.03
CA LEU A 16 12.32 -14.40 46.23
C LEU A 16 12.35 -13.33 45.14
N VAL A 17 12.80 -12.11 45.45
CA VAL A 17 12.98 -11.04 44.44
C VAL A 17 14.02 -11.45 43.40
N SER A 18 15.13 -12.08 43.80
CA SER A 18 16.19 -12.54 42.88
C SER A 18 15.71 -13.67 41.97
N VAL A 19 14.87 -14.60 42.46
CA VAL A 19 14.33 -15.71 41.67
C VAL A 19 13.24 -15.23 40.69
N SER A 20 12.44 -14.22 41.04
CA SER A 20 11.51 -13.60 40.07
C SER A 20 12.24 -12.77 39.01
N THR A 21 13.39 -12.18 39.33
CA THR A 21 14.23 -11.46 38.35
C THR A 21 15.11 -12.38 37.50
N LEU A 22 15.34 -13.63 37.95
CA LEU A 22 16.10 -14.68 37.25
C LEU A 22 15.19 -15.76 36.64
N ALA A 23 13.86 -15.61 36.73
CA ALA A 23 12.95 -16.29 35.84
C ALA A 23 13.22 -15.73 34.44
N ASP A 24 14.18 -16.38 33.78
CA ASP A 24 14.65 -16.18 32.42
C ASP A 24 13.45 -15.95 31.50
N GLU A 25 13.07 -14.68 31.30
CA GLU A 25 12.21 -14.30 30.19
C GLU A 25 13.03 -14.57 28.94
N LYS A 26 12.97 -15.82 28.49
CA LYS A 26 13.67 -16.32 27.31
C LYS A 26 13.53 -15.27 26.21
N GLN A 27 14.65 -14.62 25.89
CA GLN A 27 14.67 -13.47 24.99
C GLN A 27 13.91 -13.85 23.71
N ARG A 28 12.84 -13.12 23.39
CA ARG A 28 12.00 -13.45 22.25
C ARG A 28 12.81 -13.21 20.97
N THR A 29 12.91 -14.22 20.12
CA THR A 29 13.66 -14.14 18.87
C THR A 29 12.74 -14.25 17.66
N ALA A 30 13.00 -13.52 16.58
CA ALA A 30 12.28 -13.62 15.32
C ALA A 30 13.24 -13.66 14.13
N ILE A 31 12.91 -14.43 13.11
CA ILE A 31 13.58 -14.39 11.81
C ILE A 31 12.63 -13.74 10.82
N VAL A 32 13.07 -12.66 10.16
CA VAL A 32 12.34 -11.99 9.08
C VAL A 32 13.02 -12.34 7.77
N VAL A 33 12.27 -12.87 6.81
CA VAL A 33 12.78 -13.23 5.47
C VAL A 33 12.33 -12.19 4.46
N GLY A 34 13.29 -11.45 3.91
CA GLY A 34 13.12 -10.38 2.91
C GLY A 34 13.37 -8.99 3.48
N GLY A 35 14.39 -8.30 2.96
CA GLY A 35 14.80 -6.93 3.29
C GLY A 35 14.11 -5.85 2.45
N GLY A 36 12.89 -6.09 1.97
CA GLY A 36 12.03 -5.04 1.40
C GLY A 36 11.33 -4.22 2.49
N LEU A 37 10.61 -3.14 2.11
CA LEU A 37 9.93 -2.25 3.08
C LEU A 37 9.07 -3.01 4.11
N ALA A 38 8.31 -4.03 3.69
CA ALA A 38 7.48 -4.81 4.61
C ALA A 38 8.29 -5.57 5.67
N GLY A 39 9.40 -6.20 5.26
CA GLY A 39 10.26 -6.95 6.19
C GLY A 39 11.10 -6.03 7.07
N LEU A 40 11.59 -4.91 6.54
CA LEU A 40 12.27 -3.88 7.33
C LEU A 40 11.34 -3.27 8.38
N THR A 41 10.09 -2.97 8.01
CA THR A 41 9.06 -2.54 8.97
C THR A 41 8.80 -3.61 10.02
N ALA A 42 8.65 -4.88 9.64
CA ALA A 42 8.44 -5.96 10.61
C ALA A 42 9.62 -6.09 11.59
N ALA A 43 10.86 -6.03 11.08
CA ALA A 43 12.07 -6.11 11.90
C ALA A 43 12.16 -4.92 12.87
N TYR A 44 11.93 -3.69 12.38
CA TYR A 44 11.92 -2.47 13.18
C TYR A 44 10.89 -2.54 14.32
N GLU A 45 9.65 -2.90 14.01
CA GLU A 45 8.55 -2.98 14.97
C GLU A 45 8.74 -4.11 16.01
N LEU A 46 9.30 -5.25 15.59
CA LEU A 46 9.64 -6.35 16.51
C LEU A 46 10.79 -5.97 17.44
N GLN A 47 11.83 -5.34 16.90
CA GLN A 47 12.96 -4.86 17.70
C GLN A 47 12.51 -3.79 18.72
N ALA A 48 11.65 -2.86 18.31
CA ALA A 48 11.04 -1.87 19.20
C ALA A 48 10.22 -2.51 20.35
N LYS A 49 9.73 -3.73 20.16
CA LYS A 49 9.02 -4.55 21.16
C LYS A 49 9.94 -5.50 21.94
N GLY A 50 11.27 -5.32 21.85
CA GLY A 50 12.26 -6.09 22.61
C GLY A 50 12.63 -7.45 22.03
N TRP A 51 12.22 -7.75 20.79
CA TRP A 51 12.63 -9.00 20.13
C TRP A 51 14.06 -8.90 19.60
N GLN A 52 14.81 -9.98 19.70
CA GLN A 52 16.04 -10.17 18.92
C GLN A 52 15.65 -10.61 17.51
N VAL A 53 15.94 -9.78 16.51
CA VAL A 53 15.54 -10.03 15.13
C VAL A 53 16.75 -10.38 14.27
N THR A 54 16.64 -11.45 13.49
CA THR A 54 17.54 -11.77 12.38
C THR A 54 16.82 -11.52 11.07
N LEU A 55 17.32 -10.58 10.26
CA LEU A 55 16.80 -10.31 8.91
C LEU A 55 17.64 -11.06 7.87
N LEU A 56 16.97 -11.84 7.02
CA LEU A 56 17.60 -12.56 5.91
C LEU A 56 17.13 -11.97 4.59
N GLU A 57 18.03 -11.39 3.80
CA GLU A 57 17.75 -10.89 2.45
C GLU A 57 18.54 -11.70 1.42
N ALA A 58 17.88 -12.05 0.32
CA ALA A 58 18.48 -12.87 -0.73
C ALA A 58 19.48 -12.08 -1.60
N LYS A 59 19.24 -10.78 -1.80
CA LYS A 59 20.08 -9.87 -2.59
C LYS A 59 21.18 -9.23 -1.73
N PRO A 60 22.24 -8.70 -2.37
CA PRO A 60 23.26 -7.91 -1.65
C PRO A 60 22.78 -6.50 -1.25
N SER A 61 21.50 -6.16 -1.47
CA SER A 61 20.93 -4.83 -1.25
C SER A 61 19.52 -4.91 -0.65
N LEU A 62 19.19 -3.95 0.21
CA LEU A 62 17.85 -3.80 0.79
C LEU A 62 16.87 -3.09 -0.16
N GLY A 63 15.61 -2.99 0.27
CA GLY A 63 14.55 -2.22 -0.39
C GLY A 63 13.64 -3.02 -1.32
N GLY A 64 14.01 -4.23 -1.69
CA GLY A 64 13.16 -5.12 -2.50
C GLY A 64 12.69 -4.46 -3.80
N ARG A 65 11.36 -4.39 -4.00
CA ARG A 65 10.78 -3.70 -5.17
C ARG A 65 10.98 -2.19 -5.15
N SER A 66 11.03 -1.59 -3.96
CA SER A 66 11.25 -0.15 -3.81
C SER A 66 12.71 0.23 -4.07
N GLY A 67 13.69 -0.65 -3.86
CA GLY A 67 15.11 -0.33 -4.05
C GLY A 67 15.50 0.07 -5.49
N LEU A 68 14.63 -0.16 -6.47
CA LEU A 68 14.82 0.25 -7.88
C LEU A 68 14.18 1.61 -8.21
N ALA A 69 13.45 2.19 -7.27
CA ALA A 69 12.66 3.39 -7.46
C ALA A 69 13.39 4.67 -7.05
N THR A 70 14.32 5.10 -7.90
CA THR A 70 15.07 6.36 -7.68
C THR A 70 14.20 7.61 -7.86
N SER A 71 12.97 7.48 -8.37
CA SER A 71 12.12 8.61 -8.78
C SER A 71 10.62 8.38 -8.52
N GLU A 72 10.28 7.56 -7.52
CA GLU A 72 8.88 7.30 -7.19
C GLU A 72 8.18 8.49 -6.53
N TRP A 73 6.92 8.68 -6.93
CA TRP A 73 5.97 9.53 -6.23
C TRP A 73 5.30 8.73 -5.12
N ILE A 74 5.28 9.29 -3.92
CA ILE A 74 4.58 8.75 -2.76
C ILE A 74 3.27 9.51 -2.54
N GLY A 75 2.31 8.82 -1.96
CA GLY A 75 1.05 9.41 -1.55
C GLY A 75 1.19 10.22 -0.26
N ASN A 76 0.24 11.12 -0.01
CA ASN A 76 0.18 11.85 1.25
C ASN A 76 -0.35 10.96 2.39
N THR A 77 -0.48 11.52 3.60
CA THR A 77 -0.97 10.81 4.79
C THR A 77 -2.35 10.18 4.61
N LYS A 78 -3.22 10.74 3.76
CA LYS A 78 -4.54 10.17 3.47
C LYS A 78 -4.43 8.89 2.61
N ALA A 79 -3.55 8.90 1.62
CA ALA A 79 -3.32 7.75 0.74
C ALA A 79 -2.42 6.68 1.35
N GLN A 80 -1.39 7.09 2.10
CA GLN A 80 -0.33 6.22 2.62
C GLN A 80 0.03 6.60 4.08
N PRO A 81 -0.88 6.42 5.05
CA PRO A 81 -0.69 6.88 6.42
C PRO A 81 0.50 6.22 7.12
N VAL A 82 0.72 4.92 6.90
CA VAL A 82 1.81 4.17 7.54
C VAL A 82 3.17 4.64 7.03
N LEU A 83 3.32 4.84 5.72
CA LEU A 83 4.56 5.35 5.14
C LEU A 83 4.88 6.75 5.69
N ASN A 84 3.92 7.68 5.65
CA ASN A 84 4.14 9.05 6.11
C ASN A 84 4.48 9.10 7.61
N ARG A 85 3.92 8.21 8.44
CA ARG A 85 4.33 8.06 9.85
C ARG A 85 5.82 7.71 10.00
N TYR A 86 6.36 6.83 9.15
CA TYR A 86 7.79 6.52 9.17
C TYR A 86 8.64 7.68 8.67
N LEU A 87 8.18 8.44 7.67
CA LEU A 87 8.87 9.67 7.24
C LEU A 87 9.01 10.64 8.42
N ASP A 88 7.93 10.86 9.16
CA ASP A 88 7.95 11.74 10.34
C ASP A 88 8.88 11.18 11.44
N SER A 89 8.79 9.88 11.71
CA SER A 89 9.60 9.20 12.75
C SER A 89 11.09 9.27 12.45
N PHE A 90 11.46 9.12 11.17
CA PHE A 90 12.85 9.18 10.70
C PHE A 90 13.28 10.60 10.29
N LYS A 91 12.40 11.60 10.45
CA LYS A 91 12.64 13.00 10.10
C LYS A 91 13.08 13.18 8.64
N LEU A 92 12.50 12.39 7.75
CA LEU A 92 12.76 12.42 6.32
C LEU A 92 11.93 13.52 5.67
N THR A 93 12.58 14.35 4.87
CA THR A 93 11.91 15.43 4.13
C THR A 93 11.43 14.93 2.77
N THR A 94 10.38 15.56 2.26
CA THR A 94 9.82 15.25 0.93
C THR A 94 9.82 16.51 0.06
N VAL A 95 9.82 16.30 -1.26
CA VAL A 95 9.68 17.37 -2.25
C VAL A 95 8.31 17.24 -2.91
N PRO A 96 7.44 18.26 -2.84
CA PRO A 96 6.10 18.20 -3.44
C PRO A 96 6.13 17.87 -4.93
N ALA A 97 5.14 17.10 -5.39
CA ALA A 97 4.97 16.80 -6.80
C ALA A 97 4.46 18.04 -7.56
N PRO A 98 4.99 18.34 -8.76
CA PRO A 98 4.44 19.37 -9.65
C PRO A 98 2.98 19.06 -10.05
N GLU A 99 2.17 20.08 -10.32
CA GLU A 99 0.72 19.90 -10.56
C GLU A 99 0.40 18.99 -11.76
N PHE A 100 1.25 19.01 -12.80
CA PHE A 100 1.08 18.15 -13.98
C PHE A 100 1.25 16.65 -13.68
N VAL A 101 1.86 16.28 -12.54
CA VAL A 101 1.97 14.89 -12.06
C VAL A 101 0.71 14.47 -11.31
N ARG A 102 0.06 15.46 -10.67
CA ARG A 102 -1.06 15.29 -9.74
C ARG A 102 -2.42 15.29 -10.44
N THR A 103 -2.45 15.57 -11.72
CA THR A 103 -3.68 15.69 -12.53
C THR A 103 -3.66 14.72 -13.71
N PRO A 104 -4.79 14.08 -14.05
CA PRO A 104 -4.88 13.21 -15.21
C PRO A 104 -4.71 13.96 -16.52
N SER A 105 -3.96 13.36 -17.43
CA SER A 105 -3.79 13.83 -18.80
C SER A 105 -3.66 12.64 -19.74
N TYR A 106 -3.88 12.89 -21.03
CA TYR A 106 -3.92 11.85 -22.05
C TYR A 106 -3.05 12.26 -23.23
N LEU A 107 -2.34 11.28 -23.80
CA LEU A 107 -1.64 11.43 -25.06
C LEU A 107 -2.36 10.54 -26.08
N ILE A 108 -3.04 11.15 -27.04
CA ILE A 108 -3.84 10.45 -28.05
C ILE A 108 -3.26 10.81 -29.41
N ASP A 109 -2.75 9.82 -30.14
CA ASP A 109 -2.12 9.99 -31.45
C ASP A 109 -1.05 11.09 -31.49
N GLY A 110 -0.23 11.17 -30.43
CA GLY A 110 0.84 12.16 -30.28
C GLY A 110 0.39 13.55 -29.83
N VAL A 111 -0.92 13.79 -29.64
CA VAL A 111 -1.47 15.05 -29.16
C VAL A 111 -1.77 14.96 -27.67
N TYR A 112 -1.29 15.95 -26.91
CA TYR A 112 -1.55 16.05 -25.47
C TYR A 112 -2.93 16.66 -25.20
N PHE A 113 -3.68 16.04 -24.30
CA PHE A 113 -4.98 16.50 -23.81
C PHE A 113 -4.95 16.58 -22.28
N THR A 114 -5.26 17.76 -21.74
CA THR A 114 -5.78 17.82 -20.37
C THR A 114 -7.17 17.17 -20.31
N GLN A 115 -7.66 16.88 -19.10
CA GLN A 115 -9.04 16.40 -18.95
C GLN A 115 -10.08 17.40 -19.48
N ALA A 116 -9.82 18.71 -19.34
CA ALA A 116 -10.66 19.76 -19.89
C ALA A 116 -10.62 19.79 -21.43
N ASP A 117 -9.42 19.65 -22.02
CA ASP A 117 -9.27 19.53 -23.46
C ASP A 117 -10.03 18.32 -24.02
N LEU A 118 -9.93 17.18 -23.35
CA LEU A 118 -10.58 15.95 -23.79
C LEU A 118 -12.11 16.10 -23.80
N ALA A 119 -12.68 16.73 -22.76
CA ALA A 119 -14.13 16.97 -22.67
C ALA A 119 -14.66 17.84 -23.82
N VAL A 120 -13.88 18.82 -24.28
CA VAL A 120 -14.28 19.72 -25.36
C VAL A 120 -14.00 19.12 -26.74
N LYS A 121 -12.81 18.54 -26.93
CA LYS A 121 -12.31 18.10 -28.25
C LYS A 121 -12.73 16.66 -28.60
N GLN A 122 -12.97 15.81 -27.60
CA GLN A 122 -13.43 14.43 -27.78
C GLN A 122 -14.50 14.05 -26.73
N PRO A 123 -15.68 14.69 -26.74
CA PRO A 123 -16.71 14.51 -25.71
C PRO A 123 -17.15 13.06 -25.54
N ALA A 124 -17.30 12.29 -26.63
CA ALA A 124 -17.67 10.88 -26.57
C ALA A 124 -16.64 10.02 -25.80
N THR A 125 -15.35 10.32 -25.94
CA THR A 125 -14.27 9.64 -25.19
C THR A 125 -14.33 10.03 -23.72
N ALA A 126 -14.46 11.32 -23.41
CA ALA A 126 -14.54 11.82 -22.04
C ALA A 126 -15.76 11.26 -21.28
N GLU A 127 -16.93 11.25 -21.92
CA GLU A 127 -18.15 10.66 -21.37
C GLU A 127 -18.01 9.16 -21.13
N ALA A 128 -17.38 8.43 -22.05
CA ALA A 128 -17.15 7.00 -21.89
C ALA A 128 -16.22 6.68 -20.71
N ILE A 129 -15.15 7.46 -20.51
CA ILE A 129 -14.27 7.35 -19.33
C ILE A 129 -15.06 7.64 -18.05
N LYS A 130 -15.91 8.68 -18.05
CA LYS A 130 -16.80 8.97 -16.92
C LYS A 130 -17.72 7.79 -16.60
N ARG A 131 -18.40 7.22 -17.61
CA ARG A 131 -19.28 6.05 -17.42
C ARG A 131 -18.53 4.84 -16.88
N TYR A 132 -17.31 4.60 -17.36
CA TYR A 132 -16.44 3.55 -16.83
C TYR A 132 -16.14 3.77 -15.34
N ASN A 133 -15.71 4.99 -14.96
CA ASN A 133 -15.42 5.32 -13.57
C ASN A 133 -16.66 5.18 -12.67
N ASP A 134 -17.82 5.65 -13.11
CA ASP A 134 -19.08 5.52 -12.37
C ASP A 134 -19.47 4.04 -12.17
N THR A 135 -19.27 3.21 -13.20
CA THR A 135 -19.56 1.77 -13.13
C THR A 135 -18.58 1.04 -12.21
N LEU A 136 -17.29 1.40 -12.26
CA LEU A 136 -16.28 0.85 -11.37
C LEU A 136 -16.53 1.27 -9.90
N ASP A 137 -16.95 2.51 -9.66
CA ASP A 137 -17.33 2.96 -8.32
C ASP A 137 -18.55 2.21 -7.78
N ASN A 138 -19.52 1.86 -8.64
CA ASN A 138 -20.64 1.00 -8.26
C ASN A 138 -20.18 -0.40 -7.84
N LEU A 139 -19.27 -1.02 -8.59
CA LEU A 139 -18.67 -2.31 -8.22
C LEU A 139 -17.89 -2.20 -6.91
N ALA A 140 -17.07 -1.18 -6.76
CA ALA A 140 -16.31 -0.92 -5.53
C ALA A 140 -17.25 -0.78 -4.33
N ARG A 141 -18.36 -0.05 -4.46
CA ARG A 141 -19.38 0.08 -3.39
C ARG A 141 -20.02 -1.23 -2.97
N SER A 142 -20.07 -2.23 -3.84
CA SER A 142 -20.59 -3.56 -3.50
C SER A 142 -19.63 -4.38 -2.64
N VAL A 143 -18.35 -4.00 -2.56
CA VAL A 143 -17.36 -4.61 -1.68
C VAL A 143 -17.41 -3.93 -0.32
N ASP A 144 -18.15 -4.52 0.61
CA ASP A 144 -18.33 -3.97 1.97
C ASP A 144 -16.99 -3.93 2.72
N ASP A 145 -16.32 -5.10 2.78
CA ASP A 145 -15.03 -5.33 3.44
C ASP A 145 -13.96 -5.67 2.39
N PRO A 146 -13.02 -4.75 2.10
CA PRO A 146 -11.93 -5.01 1.16
C PRO A 146 -10.89 -6.02 1.68
N GLU A 147 -10.85 -6.34 2.98
CA GLU A 147 -9.99 -7.40 3.51
C GLU A 147 -10.58 -8.80 3.28
N ASN A 148 -11.90 -8.88 3.06
CA ASN A 148 -12.62 -10.09 2.69
C ASN A 148 -13.49 -9.87 1.43
N PRO A 149 -12.89 -9.68 0.25
CA PRO A 149 -13.61 -9.25 -0.95
C PRO A 149 -14.56 -10.31 -1.51
N ALA A 150 -14.36 -11.59 -1.21
CA ALA A 150 -15.19 -12.71 -1.68
C ALA A 150 -16.27 -13.12 -0.65
N SER A 151 -16.72 -12.18 0.19
CA SER A 151 -17.58 -12.45 1.36
C SER A 151 -18.96 -13.04 1.04
N ASN A 152 -19.43 -12.94 -0.21
CA ASN A 152 -20.69 -13.51 -0.66
C ASN A 152 -20.61 -14.05 -2.09
N SER A 153 -21.59 -14.87 -2.48
CA SER A 153 -21.63 -15.53 -3.79
C SER A 153 -21.65 -14.57 -4.98
N THR A 154 -22.28 -13.40 -4.84
CA THR A 154 -22.33 -12.37 -5.90
C THR A 154 -20.95 -11.78 -6.13
N LEU A 155 -20.23 -11.42 -5.07
CA LEU A 155 -18.86 -10.90 -5.17
C LEU A 155 -17.89 -11.97 -5.65
N PHE A 156 -18.01 -13.21 -5.15
CA PHE A 156 -17.21 -14.34 -5.62
C PHE A 156 -17.40 -14.59 -7.11
N ALA A 157 -18.62 -14.42 -7.65
CA ALA A 157 -18.89 -14.57 -9.08
C ALA A 157 -18.14 -13.54 -9.95
N LEU A 158 -17.80 -12.36 -9.41
CA LEU A 158 -16.97 -11.38 -10.12
C LEU A 158 -15.55 -11.91 -10.37
N ASP A 159 -15.05 -12.82 -9.54
CA ASP A 159 -13.71 -13.41 -9.71
C ASP A 159 -13.63 -14.35 -10.91
N GLN A 160 -14.79 -14.84 -11.38
CA GLN A 160 -14.92 -15.67 -12.58
C GLN A 160 -15.02 -14.83 -13.87
N ILE A 161 -14.97 -13.50 -13.76
CA ILE A 161 -15.02 -12.56 -14.88
C ILE A 161 -13.68 -11.84 -14.95
N ASN A 162 -13.04 -11.83 -16.13
CA ASN A 162 -11.90 -10.96 -16.35
C ASN A 162 -12.35 -9.54 -16.72
N VAL A 163 -11.49 -8.56 -16.46
CA VAL A 163 -11.79 -7.14 -16.69
C VAL A 163 -12.05 -6.85 -18.17
N ALA A 164 -11.38 -7.53 -19.10
CA ALA A 164 -11.63 -7.35 -20.54
C ALA A 164 -13.08 -7.67 -20.93
N ASN A 165 -13.62 -8.81 -20.51
CA ASN A 165 -14.99 -9.24 -20.78
C ASN A 165 -16.02 -8.29 -20.17
N TRP A 166 -15.73 -7.72 -18.99
CA TRP A 166 -16.57 -6.71 -18.39
C TRP A 166 -16.55 -5.40 -19.17
N LEU A 167 -15.37 -4.92 -19.56
CA LEU A 167 -15.23 -3.70 -20.36
C LEU A 167 -15.90 -3.82 -21.73
N ASP A 168 -15.95 -5.01 -22.34
CA ASP A 168 -16.64 -5.24 -23.62
C ASP A 168 -18.16 -4.97 -23.50
N ARG A 169 -18.75 -5.28 -22.34
CA ARG A 169 -20.17 -5.01 -22.05
C ARG A 169 -20.47 -3.53 -21.88
N LEU A 170 -19.46 -2.68 -21.65
CA LEU A 170 -19.63 -1.24 -21.51
C LEU A 170 -19.73 -0.51 -22.86
N ASN A 171 -19.50 -1.22 -23.98
CA ASN A 171 -19.56 -0.70 -25.34
C ASN A 171 -18.83 0.65 -25.51
N LEU A 172 -17.58 0.68 -25.04
CA LEU A 172 -16.75 1.89 -25.02
C LEU A 172 -16.25 2.23 -26.43
N PRO A 173 -16.19 3.52 -26.82
CA PRO A 173 -15.47 3.95 -28.01
C PRO A 173 -14.02 3.45 -27.99
N ALA A 174 -13.45 3.17 -29.18
CA ALA A 174 -12.13 2.54 -29.31
C ALA A 174 -11.04 3.29 -28.53
N THR A 175 -10.96 4.61 -28.66
CA THR A 175 -10.00 5.46 -27.93
C THR A 175 -10.19 5.36 -26.42
N ALA A 176 -11.42 5.42 -25.92
CA ALA A 176 -11.69 5.28 -24.48
C ALA A 176 -11.26 3.89 -23.97
N ARG A 177 -11.55 2.82 -24.73
CA ARG A 177 -11.13 1.47 -24.36
C ARG A 177 -9.61 1.34 -24.32
N GLN A 178 -8.88 1.94 -25.26
CA GLN A 178 -7.42 1.95 -25.25
C GLN A 178 -6.85 2.66 -24.03
N LEU A 179 -7.36 3.85 -23.71
CA LEU A 179 -6.93 4.64 -22.54
C LEU A 179 -7.20 3.88 -21.23
N ILE A 180 -8.39 3.29 -21.08
CA ILE A 180 -8.75 2.50 -19.90
C ILE A 180 -7.86 1.25 -19.77
N ASN A 181 -7.65 0.51 -20.87
CA ASN A 181 -6.75 -0.65 -20.85
C ASN A 181 -5.31 -0.25 -20.45
N GLN A 182 -4.79 0.87 -20.97
CA GLN A 182 -3.47 1.38 -20.60
C GLN A 182 -3.43 1.76 -19.11
N GLN A 183 -4.47 2.43 -18.60
CA GLN A 183 -4.58 2.81 -17.20
C GLN A 183 -4.51 1.59 -16.27
N ILE A 184 -5.22 0.51 -16.63
CA ILE A 184 -5.25 -0.75 -15.89
C ILE A 184 -3.87 -1.43 -15.94
N ARG A 185 -3.27 -1.59 -17.12
CA ARG A 185 -1.95 -2.23 -17.28
C ARG A 185 -0.85 -1.53 -16.51
N THR A 186 -0.92 -0.20 -16.42
CA THR A 186 0.07 0.60 -15.69
C THR A 186 0.03 0.32 -14.18
N ARG A 187 -1.14 -0.03 -13.63
CA ARG A 187 -1.34 -0.22 -12.19
C ARG A 187 -1.36 -1.69 -11.78
N TYR A 188 -1.81 -2.56 -12.66
CA TYR A 188 -2.14 -3.95 -12.36
C TYR A 188 -1.52 -4.88 -13.41
N ASP A 189 -2.35 -5.49 -14.26
CA ASP A 189 -1.94 -6.43 -15.31
C ASP A 189 -2.83 -6.24 -16.56
N GLU A 190 -2.66 -7.08 -17.57
CA GLU A 190 -3.51 -7.13 -18.76
C GLU A 190 -4.98 -7.37 -18.37
N PRO A 191 -5.95 -6.55 -18.85
CA PRO A 191 -7.37 -6.73 -18.55
C PRO A 191 -7.93 -8.14 -18.80
N SER A 192 -7.39 -8.89 -19.77
CA SER A 192 -7.83 -10.28 -20.05
C SER A 192 -7.34 -11.31 -19.02
N ARG A 193 -6.34 -10.96 -18.20
CA ARG A 193 -5.77 -11.79 -17.13
C ARG A 193 -6.09 -11.24 -15.73
N LEU A 194 -6.74 -10.08 -15.65
CA LEU A 194 -7.09 -9.42 -14.40
C LEU A 194 -8.50 -9.82 -13.96
N SER A 195 -8.63 -10.33 -12.73
CA SER A 195 -9.93 -10.58 -12.09
C SER A 195 -10.71 -9.29 -11.89
N LEU A 196 -12.02 -9.31 -12.22
CA LEU A 196 -12.92 -8.19 -11.95
C LEU A 196 -13.14 -7.98 -10.45
N LEU A 197 -13.20 -9.06 -9.66
CA LEU A 197 -13.27 -8.94 -8.20
C LEU A 197 -12.05 -8.21 -7.65
N TYR A 198 -10.85 -8.57 -8.11
CA TYR A 198 -9.62 -7.90 -7.69
C TYR A 198 -9.65 -6.41 -8.08
N LEU A 199 -10.05 -6.07 -9.31
CA LEU A 199 -10.16 -4.65 -9.70
C LEU A 199 -11.17 -3.90 -8.82
N ALA A 200 -12.34 -4.48 -8.55
CA ALA A 200 -13.35 -3.87 -7.68
C ALA A 200 -12.84 -3.68 -6.23
N GLN A 201 -12.13 -4.67 -5.68
CA GLN A 201 -11.49 -4.59 -4.37
C GLN A 201 -10.46 -3.45 -4.34
N GLN A 202 -9.57 -3.37 -5.32
CA GLN A 202 -8.55 -2.31 -5.36
C GLN A 202 -9.19 -0.92 -5.48
N SER A 203 -10.25 -0.79 -6.30
CA SER A 203 -11.02 0.46 -6.36
C SER A 203 -11.71 0.79 -5.04
N ARG A 204 -12.19 -0.21 -4.28
CA ARG A 204 -12.78 -0.01 -2.95
C ARG A 204 -11.77 0.49 -1.91
N VAL A 205 -10.53 -0.03 -1.95
CA VAL A 205 -9.44 0.41 -1.07
C VAL A 205 -9.13 1.90 -1.28
N TYR A 206 -9.11 2.35 -2.54
CA TYR A 206 -8.77 3.74 -2.89
C TYR A 206 -9.97 4.67 -3.08
N ARG A 207 -11.20 4.20 -2.86
CA ARG A 207 -12.44 4.93 -3.19
C ARG A 207 -12.51 6.35 -2.60
N SER A 208 -11.96 6.54 -1.40
CA SER A 208 -11.99 7.81 -0.67
C SER A 208 -10.76 8.69 -0.95
N VAL A 209 -9.83 8.24 -1.80
CA VAL A 209 -8.52 8.86 -2.04
C VAL A 209 -8.56 9.52 -3.41
N ASP A 210 -8.25 10.81 -3.48
CA ASP A 210 -8.20 11.52 -4.75
C ASP A 210 -6.92 11.12 -5.50
N GLU A 211 -6.94 11.12 -6.84
CA GLU A 211 -5.74 10.78 -7.61
C GLU A 211 -4.55 11.69 -7.29
N ARG A 212 -4.81 12.95 -6.91
CA ARG A 212 -3.78 13.90 -6.48
C ARG A 212 -3.18 13.60 -5.11
N ASP A 213 -3.84 12.78 -4.32
CA ASP A 213 -3.36 12.28 -3.02
C ASP A 213 -2.38 11.12 -3.21
N LEU A 214 -2.52 10.36 -4.31
CA LEU A 214 -1.68 9.18 -4.63
C LEU A 214 -0.27 9.56 -5.08
N ARG A 215 -0.07 10.77 -5.60
CA ARG A 215 1.22 11.29 -6.08
C ARG A 215 1.51 12.66 -5.49
N ALA A 216 1.66 12.72 -4.17
CA ALA A 216 1.76 13.98 -3.45
C ALA A 216 3.18 14.55 -3.42
N ALA A 217 4.20 13.70 -3.28
CA ALA A 217 5.58 14.12 -3.12
C ALA A 217 6.58 13.04 -3.55
N ARG A 218 7.86 13.36 -3.60
CA ARG A 218 8.97 12.40 -3.77
C ARG A 218 9.97 12.50 -2.63
N LEU A 219 10.76 11.45 -2.45
CA LEU A 219 11.88 11.43 -1.50
C LEU A 219 13.17 11.91 -2.20
N PRO A 220 13.87 12.92 -1.67
CA PRO A 220 15.24 13.22 -2.08
C PRO A 220 16.14 11.99 -1.88
N GLY A 221 16.90 11.60 -2.91
CA GLY A 221 17.69 10.36 -2.87
C GLY A 221 16.89 9.08 -3.19
N GLY A 222 15.59 9.17 -3.43
CA GLY A 222 14.73 8.05 -3.77
C GLY A 222 14.35 7.20 -2.56
N SER A 223 13.71 6.06 -2.81
CA SER A 223 13.25 5.11 -1.79
C SER A 223 14.35 4.51 -0.91
N ALA A 224 15.62 4.57 -1.35
CA ALA A 224 16.76 4.05 -0.60
C ALA A 224 16.95 4.73 0.76
N VAL A 225 16.40 5.93 0.96
CA VAL A 225 16.43 6.60 2.27
C VAL A 225 15.55 5.92 3.33
N LEU A 226 14.71 4.96 2.93
CA LEU A 226 13.83 4.18 3.81
C LEU A 226 14.43 2.83 4.21
N THR A 227 15.62 2.48 3.71
CA THR A 227 16.18 1.13 3.75
C THR A 227 17.62 1.14 4.23
#